data_AF-W0JNB7-F1
#
_entry.id   AF-W0JNB7-F1
#
_cell.length_a   1.000
_cell.length_b   1.000
_cell.length_c   1.000
_cell.angle_alpha   90.00
_cell.angle_beta   90.00
_cell.angle_gamma   90.00
#
_symmetry.space_group_name_H-M   'P 1'
#
loop_
_entity.id
_entity.type
_entity.pdbx_description
1 polymer ?
#
loop_
_entity_poly.entity_id
_entity_poly.type
_entity_poly.pdbx_seq_one_letter_code
_entity_poly.pdbx_strand_id
1 'polypeptide(L)'
;MRRSIVIGIVLLAVAFLFIGGPSLFLSSSTGDVAPESEDRPEPQIHSFEDVDSGIWPYLSPRQDHVKRSPINVIVRGESEEIVELLTEEAEGDWEELDENETAADSDTYPFFDDDEQYATGTEWGETTGATRYAWVDPGEESEPYWTTETLQVDDGDYYGERMHIRLYEAPDSDDDWVAMQTHTEHFDWFTLRHRVDGSERAQLKVESEFMELPSVDSQEDVQRINLENSGPSDADGWATVVDLLGMALTPVAIGLASQQTMRERTPDSIDKYLTESDWRRIEAAAGRIEAGHIVLSLSILAMFLGVRVTGIALERSVDMLTMHMIAALLYPVIAVGIPVVTYLIARGLTRRLDAAITGSGALILAIWLDYGLMNVDSLAVDVVGQRILVVVALGLIAGGAAKRATRESWLNDLLVVGVVMWVLLLGGTLFGYF
;
A
#
# COMPACT_ATOMS: atom_id res chain seq x y z
N MET A 1 -20.35 -33.75 1.16
CA MET A 1 -20.88 -32.63 1.99
C MET A 1 -20.22 -32.48 3.35
N ARG A 2 -20.50 -33.29 4.40
CA ARG A 2 -20.00 -33.00 5.77
C ARG A 2 -18.49 -32.78 5.90
N ARG A 3 -17.65 -33.55 5.19
CA ARG A 3 -16.18 -33.40 5.23
C ARG A 3 -15.67 -32.18 4.45
N SER A 4 -16.35 -31.79 3.37
CA SER A 4 -15.98 -30.61 2.58
C SER A 4 -16.27 -29.32 3.34
N ILE A 5 -17.40 -29.27 4.06
CA ILE A 5 -17.77 -28.15 4.95
C ILE A 5 -16.73 -27.97 6.06
N VAL A 6 -16.29 -29.07 6.68
CA VAL A 6 -15.25 -29.02 7.72
C VAL A 6 -13.94 -28.43 7.18
N ILE A 7 -13.51 -28.81 5.97
CA ILE A 7 -12.32 -28.22 5.36
C ILE A 7 -12.51 -26.71 5.16
N GLY A 8 -13.64 -26.28 4.59
CA GLY A 8 -13.94 -24.86 4.40
C GLY A 8 -13.93 -24.06 5.70
N ILE A 9 -14.54 -24.59 6.77
CA ILE A 9 -14.53 -23.95 8.11
C ILE A 9 -13.11 -23.85 8.68
N VAL A 10 -12.31 -24.91 8.55
CA VAL A 10 -10.92 -24.90 9.03
C VAL A 10 -10.10 -23.87 8.26
N LEU A 11 -10.25 -23.80 6.94
CA LEU A 11 -9.55 -22.80 6.12
C LEU A 11 -9.95 -21.38 6.50
N LEU A 12 -11.25 -21.13 6.67
CA LEU A 12 -11.75 -19.82 7.10
C LEU A 12 -11.19 -19.43 8.48
N ALA A 13 -11.18 -20.37 9.43
CA ALA A 13 -10.65 -20.12 10.76
C ALA A 13 -9.14 -19.84 10.74
N VAL A 14 -8.36 -20.57 9.93
CA VAL A 14 -6.93 -20.33 9.74
C VAL A 14 -6.69 -18.98 9.07
N ALA A 15 -7.38 -18.69 7.97
CA ALA A 15 -7.26 -17.41 7.28
C ALA A 15 -7.65 -16.24 8.18
N PHE A 16 -8.76 -16.34 8.91
CA PHE A 16 -9.15 -15.32 9.88
C PHE A 16 -8.12 -15.16 11.00
N LEU A 17 -7.56 -16.25 11.54
CA LEU A 17 -6.61 -16.16 12.65
C LEU A 17 -5.26 -15.56 12.25
N PHE A 18 -4.79 -15.82 11.01
CA PHE A 18 -3.47 -15.40 10.56
C PHE A 18 -3.47 -14.17 9.64
N ILE A 19 -4.62 -13.78 9.08
CA ILE A 19 -4.77 -12.56 8.28
C ILE A 19 -5.62 -11.56 9.06
N GLY A 20 -6.88 -11.91 9.34
CA GLY A 20 -7.81 -10.99 10.02
C GLY A 20 -7.41 -10.63 11.45
N GLY A 21 -6.95 -11.60 12.24
CA GLY A 21 -6.63 -11.43 13.66
C GLY A 21 -5.57 -10.37 13.90
N PRO A 22 -4.36 -10.49 13.33
CA PRO A 22 -3.29 -9.50 13.47
C PRO A 22 -3.68 -8.13 12.90
N SER A 23 -4.37 -8.08 11.76
CA SER A 23 -4.79 -6.81 11.13
C SER A 23 -5.82 -6.05 11.97
N LEU A 24 -6.71 -6.73 12.71
CA LEU A 24 -7.66 -6.07 13.61
C LEU A 24 -7.00 -5.43 14.85
N PHE A 25 -5.76 -5.78 15.18
CA PHE A 25 -4.99 -5.13 16.24
C PHE A 25 -4.13 -3.96 15.74
N LEU A 26 -3.82 -3.93 14.44
CA LEU A 26 -3.05 -2.87 13.77
C LEU A 26 -3.95 -1.83 13.09
N SER A 27 -5.21 -2.20 12.81
CA SER A 27 -6.20 -1.27 12.30
C SER A 27 -6.54 -0.26 13.41
N SER A 28 -6.08 0.97 13.24
CA SER A 28 -6.67 2.13 13.91
C SER A 28 -8.18 2.05 13.66
N SER A 29 -8.96 2.08 14.74
CA SER A 29 -10.41 1.95 14.61
C SER A 29 -10.92 3.06 13.70
N THR A 30 -11.65 2.70 12.66
CA THR A 30 -12.48 3.55 11.78
C THR A 30 -13.63 4.26 12.53
N GLY A 31 -13.48 4.48 13.84
CA GLY A 31 -14.48 5.07 14.72
C GLY A 31 -14.69 6.57 14.54
N ASP A 32 -13.83 7.27 13.79
CA ASP A 32 -13.91 8.73 13.62
C ASP A 32 -14.15 9.19 12.17
N VAL A 33 -14.80 8.36 11.34
CA VAL A 33 -15.55 8.92 10.22
C VAL A 33 -16.85 9.46 10.80
N ALA A 34 -16.88 10.77 11.07
CA ALA A 34 -18.07 11.45 11.55
C ALA A 34 -19.25 11.09 10.63
N PRO A 35 -20.42 10.70 11.18
CA PRO A 35 -21.59 10.41 10.36
C PRO A 35 -21.90 11.62 9.48
N GLU A 36 -22.32 11.38 8.23
CA GLU A 36 -22.89 12.43 7.37
C GLU A 36 -24.04 13.12 8.13
N SER A 37 -23.74 14.26 8.74
CA SER A 37 -24.75 15.15 9.28
C SER A 37 -25.37 15.92 8.11
N GLU A 38 -26.69 15.93 8.04
CA GLU A 38 -27.44 16.73 7.06
C GLU A 38 -27.12 18.25 7.17
N ASP A 39 -26.59 18.68 8.32
CA ASP A 39 -25.88 19.95 8.48
C ASP A 39 -24.41 19.76 8.07
N ARG A 40 -24.06 20.17 6.85
CA ARG A 40 -22.67 20.23 6.38
C ARG A 40 -22.00 21.43 7.07
N PRO A 41 -21.10 21.24 8.06
CA PRO A 41 -20.36 22.38 8.60
C PRO A 41 -19.60 23.05 7.46
N GLU A 42 -19.61 24.38 7.42
CA GLU A 42 -18.80 25.12 6.45
C GLU A 42 -17.34 24.66 6.55
N PRO A 43 -16.64 24.46 5.42
CA PRO A 43 -15.24 24.07 5.42
C PRO A 43 -14.45 25.10 6.22
N GLN A 44 -13.76 24.64 7.26
CA GLN A 44 -12.84 25.49 8.01
C GLN A 44 -11.56 25.60 7.21
N ILE A 45 -11.42 26.71 6.50
CA ILE A 45 -10.19 27.06 5.79
C ILE A 45 -9.11 27.36 6.81
N HIS A 46 -7.94 26.77 6.62
CA HIS A 46 -6.75 27.18 7.33
C HIS A 46 -6.07 28.30 6.54
N SER A 47 -6.16 29.52 7.05
CA SER A 47 -5.39 30.66 6.56
C SER A 47 -4.02 30.66 7.21
N PHE A 48 -3.05 31.12 6.45
CA PHE A 48 -1.66 31.16 6.85
C PHE A 48 -1.28 32.51 7.49
N GLU A 49 -0.28 32.53 8.36
CA GLU A 49 0.23 33.82 8.87
C GLU A 49 0.81 34.62 7.69
N ASP A 50 0.47 35.92 7.67
CA ASP A 50 0.93 36.94 6.70
C ASP A 50 0.44 36.85 5.25
N VAL A 51 -0.49 35.93 4.92
CA VAL A 51 -1.17 35.87 3.60
C VAL A 51 -2.68 35.74 3.75
N ASP A 52 -3.43 36.25 2.77
CA ASP A 52 -4.90 36.26 2.81
C ASP A 52 -5.52 34.95 2.29
N SER A 53 -4.75 34.15 1.54
CA SER A 53 -5.20 32.86 1.04
C SER A 53 -5.08 31.71 2.06
N GLY A 54 -5.82 30.65 1.82
CA GLY A 54 -5.83 29.46 2.66
C GLY A 54 -6.34 28.21 1.96
N ILE A 55 -6.22 27.08 2.66
CA ILE A 55 -6.62 25.78 2.13
C ILE A 55 -7.42 24.99 3.16
N TRP A 56 -8.39 24.21 2.68
CA TRP A 56 -9.08 23.24 3.51
C TRP A 56 -8.12 22.07 3.83
N PRO A 57 -7.95 21.65 5.09
CA PRO A 57 -6.88 20.70 5.50
C PRO A 57 -7.09 19.24 5.07
N TYR A 58 -7.98 19.02 4.10
CA TYR A 58 -8.29 17.72 3.51
C TYR A 58 -8.42 17.84 1.99
N LEU A 59 -7.96 16.80 1.31
CA LEU A 59 -8.19 16.54 -0.10
C LEU A 59 -9.34 15.54 -0.25
N SER A 60 -10.08 15.70 -1.34
CA SER A 60 -11.29 14.92 -1.61
C SER A 60 -11.18 14.17 -2.94
N PRO A 61 -11.74 12.94 -3.04
CA PRO A 61 -11.78 12.21 -4.31
C PRO A 61 -12.76 12.82 -5.33
N ARG A 62 -13.61 13.76 -4.90
CA ARG A 62 -14.58 14.47 -5.73
C ARG A 62 -14.68 15.92 -5.26
N GLN A 63 -15.28 16.80 -6.06
CA GLN A 63 -15.53 18.20 -5.69
C GLN A 63 -16.65 18.30 -4.62
N ASP A 64 -16.39 17.73 -3.46
CA ASP A 64 -17.25 17.70 -2.28
C ASP A 64 -16.39 17.63 -1.01
N HIS A 65 -16.94 18.09 0.11
CA HIS A 65 -16.19 18.21 1.37
C HIS A 65 -16.13 16.89 2.14
N VAL A 66 -15.34 15.94 1.63
CA VAL A 66 -15.07 14.64 2.27
C VAL A 66 -13.71 14.65 2.98
N LYS A 67 -13.70 14.43 4.30
CA LYS A 67 -12.48 14.43 5.14
C LYS A 67 -11.69 13.12 4.99
N ARG A 68 -10.98 12.93 3.86
CA ARG A 68 -10.35 11.64 3.52
C ARG A 68 -8.82 11.65 3.44
N SER A 69 -8.24 12.68 2.85
CA SER A 69 -6.80 12.73 2.58
C SER A 69 -6.21 13.98 3.25
N PRO A 70 -5.59 13.85 4.43
CA PRO A 70 -5.18 15.00 5.21
C PRO A 70 -3.93 15.65 4.60
N ILE A 71 -3.89 16.99 4.64
CA ILE A 71 -2.66 17.76 4.37
C ILE A 71 -1.76 17.62 5.61
N ASN A 72 -0.51 17.25 5.41
CA ASN A 72 0.40 16.92 6.51
C ASN A 72 1.77 17.59 6.41
N VAL A 73 2.08 18.23 5.29
CA VAL A 73 3.26 19.10 5.15
C VAL A 73 2.85 20.39 4.43
N ILE A 74 3.39 21.51 4.87
CA ILE A 74 3.21 22.83 4.25
C ILE A 74 4.58 23.48 4.18
N VAL A 75 4.98 23.96 3.02
CA VAL A 75 6.27 24.63 2.83
C VAL A 75 5.99 26.04 2.34
N ARG A 76 6.62 27.05 2.95
CA ARG A 76 6.60 28.42 2.44
C ARG A 76 7.73 28.60 1.44
N GLY A 77 7.37 28.87 0.19
CA GLY A 77 8.29 28.96 -0.95
C GLY A 77 7.59 28.60 -2.25
N GLU A 78 8.31 28.75 -3.36
CA GLU A 78 7.84 28.38 -4.69
C GLU A 78 7.95 26.86 -4.89
N SER A 79 6.98 26.26 -5.59
CA SER A 79 6.93 24.81 -5.84
C SER A 79 8.14 24.30 -6.63
N GLU A 80 8.61 25.07 -7.63
CA GLU A 80 9.76 24.71 -8.46
C GLU A 80 11.04 24.60 -7.62
N GLU A 81 11.26 25.54 -6.70
CA GLU A 81 12.39 25.54 -5.76
C GLU A 81 12.30 24.37 -4.78
N ILE A 82 11.09 24.11 -4.25
CA ILE A 82 10.84 22.99 -3.35
C ILE A 82 11.16 21.64 -4.03
N VAL A 83 10.74 21.48 -5.27
CA VAL A 83 11.01 20.27 -6.06
C VAL A 83 12.50 20.15 -6.37
N GLU A 84 13.19 21.23 -6.73
CA GLU A 84 14.64 21.24 -6.92
C GLU A 84 15.37 20.83 -5.64
N LEU A 85 14.98 21.36 -4.47
CA LEU A 85 15.57 20.98 -3.18
C LEU A 85 15.33 19.49 -2.84
N LEU A 86 14.11 18.99 -3.06
CA LEU A 86 13.79 17.58 -2.79
C LEU A 86 14.54 16.63 -3.73
N THR A 87 14.67 16.98 -5.01
CA THR A 87 15.24 16.08 -6.04
C THR A 87 16.76 16.19 -6.18
N GLU A 88 17.36 17.35 -5.88
CA GLU A 88 18.80 17.59 -6.06
C GLU A 88 19.59 17.66 -4.74
N GLU A 89 18.98 18.11 -3.64
CA GLU A 89 19.69 18.39 -2.38
C GLU A 89 19.35 17.44 -1.21
N ALA A 90 18.15 16.87 -1.18
CA ALA A 90 17.75 15.92 -0.14
C ALA A 90 18.53 14.60 -0.22
N GLU A 91 18.57 13.84 0.88
CA GLU A 91 19.21 12.50 0.89
C GLU A 91 18.37 11.45 0.11
N GLY A 92 17.05 11.66 0.00
CA GLY A 92 16.13 10.80 -0.73
C GLY A 92 16.34 10.81 -2.25
N ASP A 93 15.94 9.71 -2.90
CA ASP A 93 15.99 9.57 -4.36
C ASP A 93 14.66 10.09 -4.95
N TRP A 94 14.29 11.35 -4.67
CA TRP A 94 13.03 11.91 -5.14
C TRP A 94 13.05 12.14 -6.65
N GLU A 95 12.00 11.71 -7.34
CA GLU A 95 11.80 11.89 -8.78
C GLU A 95 10.42 12.48 -9.08
N GLU A 96 10.32 13.35 -10.09
CA GLU A 96 9.04 13.84 -10.59
C GLU A 96 8.31 12.72 -11.35
N LEU A 97 7.00 12.58 -11.13
CA LEU A 97 6.21 11.56 -11.82
C LEU A 97 6.23 11.75 -13.34
N ASP A 98 6.45 10.65 -14.06
CA ASP A 98 6.41 10.67 -15.52
C ASP A 98 4.97 10.85 -16.07
N GLU A 99 4.85 11.27 -17.33
CA GLU A 99 3.55 11.48 -17.98
C GLU A 99 2.70 10.19 -18.07
N ASN A 100 3.31 9.00 -18.12
CA ASN A 100 2.59 7.73 -18.19
C ASN A 100 2.01 7.32 -16.83
N GLU A 101 2.71 7.61 -15.74
CA GLU A 101 2.26 7.41 -14.37
C GLU A 101 1.16 8.40 -14.03
N THR A 102 1.34 9.67 -14.40
CA THR A 102 0.34 10.74 -14.20
C THR A 102 -0.95 10.48 -14.98
N ALA A 103 -0.86 10.00 -16.22
CA ALA A 103 -2.05 9.65 -17.02
C ALA A 103 -2.78 8.43 -16.44
N ALA A 104 -2.04 7.48 -15.87
CA ALA A 104 -2.63 6.33 -15.19
C ALA A 104 -3.24 6.70 -13.82
N ASP A 105 -2.75 7.75 -13.18
CA ASP A 105 -3.37 8.36 -12.01
C ASP A 105 -4.83 8.72 -12.39
N SER A 106 -5.02 9.51 -13.44
CA SER A 106 -6.32 10.12 -13.77
C SER A 106 -7.41 9.17 -14.34
N ASP A 107 -7.07 8.12 -15.08
CA ASP A 107 -8.03 7.45 -16.01
C ASP A 107 -8.16 5.90 -15.91
N THR A 108 -7.54 5.23 -14.93
CA THR A 108 -7.19 3.80 -15.14
C THR A 108 -8.29 2.72 -15.08
N TYR A 109 -9.59 3.01 -14.81
CA TYR A 109 -10.64 1.98 -15.04
C TYR A 109 -12.01 2.54 -15.49
N PRO A 110 -12.21 2.81 -16.80
CA PRO A 110 -13.44 3.41 -17.33
C PRO A 110 -14.43 2.34 -17.81
N PHE A 111 -14.81 1.37 -16.96
CA PHE A 111 -15.80 0.37 -17.37
C PHE A 111 -17.25 0.71 -17.06
N PHE A 112 -17.53 1.73 -16.22
CA PHE A 112 -18.89 2.26 -16.01
C PHE A 112 -18.84 3.76 -15.67
N ASP A 113 -19.82 4.52 -16.19
CA ASP A 113 -20.02 5.96 -15.97
C ASP A 113 -19.99 6.35 -14.49
N ASP A 114 -19.45 7.54 -14.20
CA ASP A 114 -19.14 8.17 -12.89
C ASP A 114 -20.32 8.39 -11.91
N ASP A 115 -21.53 7.89 -12.20
CA ASP A 115 -22.73 8.33 -11.47
C ASP A 115 -23.26 7.38 -10.37
N GLU A 116 -22.78 6.13 -10.24
CA GLU A 116 -23.33 5.21 -9.21
C GLU A 116 -22.31 4.19 -8.65
N GLN A 117 -21.35 4.64 -7.82
CA GLN A 117 -20.67 3.75 -6.88
C GLN A 117 -21.53 3.55 -5.62
N TYR A 118 -22.34 2.48 -5.61
CA TYR A 118 -22.88 1.93 -4.37
C TYR A 118 -21.80 1.07 -3.69
N ALA A 119 -21.06 1.64 -2.73
CA ALA A 119 -20.16 0.88 -1.86
C ALA A 119 -20.64 0.96 -0.40
N THR A 120 -20.95 -0.21 0.15
CA THR A 120 -21.34 -0.40 1.54
C THR A 120 -20.25 0.09 2.49
N GLY A 121 -20.54 1.18 3.21
CA GLY A 121 -19.85 1.73 4.38
C GLY A 121 -18.60 1.00 4.88
N THR A 122 -17.45 1.43 4.37
CA THR A 122 -16.14 1.65 5.02
C THR A 122 -15.22 2.13 3.89
N GLU A 123 -15.27 3.42 3.52
CA GLU A 123 -14.50 3.97 2.38
C GLU A 123 -13.04 4.27 2.76
N TRP A 124 -12.35 3.21 3.16
CA TRP A 124 -10.90 3.08 3.07
C TRP A 124 -10.66 2.04 1.98
N GLY A 125 -10.12 2.44 0.83
CA GLY A 125 -9.86 1.41 -0.19
C GLY A 125 -9.54 1.82 -1.62
N GLU A 126 -9.33 3.09 -1.96
CA GLU A 126 -8.93 3.45 -3.33
C GLU A 126 -7.92 4.60 -3.35
N THR A 127 -6.67 4.24 -3.62
CA THR A 127 -5.67 5.07 -4.29
C THR A 127 -5.40 4.44 -5.65
N THR A 128 -6.44 4.35 -6.48
CA THR A 128 -6.18 4.82 -7.83
C THR A 128 -5.73 6.26 -7.69
N GLY A 129 -4.74 6.64 -8.47
CA GLY A 129 -4.29 8.01 -8.57
C GLY A 129 -5.33 8.99 -9.13
N ALA A 130 -6.60 8.77 -8.81
CA ALA A 130 -7.67 9.67 -9.14
C ALA A 130 -7.33 11.04 -8.55
N THR A 131 -7.35 12.05 -9.42
CA THR A 131 -7.24 13.47 -9.11
C THR A 131 -7.81 13.77 -7.74
N ARG A 132 -7.00 14.37 -6.87
CA ARG A 132 -7.42 14.75 -5.53
C ARG A 132 -7.71 16.23 -5.53
N TYR A 133 -8.97 16.56 -5.26
CA TYR A 133 -9.43 17.94 -5.27
C TYR A 133 -9.09 18.60 -3.94
N ALA A 134 -8.38 19.72 -4.01
CA ALA A 134 -8.17 20.65 -2.91
C ALA A 134 -9.19 21.78 -2.99
N TRP A 135 -9.77 22.17 -1.85
CA TRP A 135 -10.60 23.36 -1.75
C TRP A 135 -9.75 24.52 -1.24
N VAL A 136 -9.54 25.52 -2.09
CA VAL A 136 -8.63 26.64 -1.85
C VAL A 136 -9.44 27.94 -1.78
N ASP A 137 -9.08 28.78 -0.82
CA ASP A 137 -9.62 30.12 -0.64
C ASP A 137 -8.55 31.14 -1.04
N PRO A 138 -8.74 31.90 -2.14
CA PRO A 138 -7.84 32.97 -2.57
C PRO A 138 -7.95 34.25 -1.73
N GLY A 139 -8.82 34.31 -0.71
CA GLY A 139 -9.00 35.49 0.12
C GLY A 139 -10.06 36.46 -0.40
N GLU A 140 -10.09 37.69 0.12
CA GLU A 140 -11.24 38.60 -0.03
C GLU A 140 -11.56 39.02 -1.48
N GLU A 141 -10.62 38.86 -2.42
CA GLU A 141 -10.75 39.33 -3.80
C GLU A 141 -11.45 38.32 -4.73
N SER A 142 -11.52 37.04 -4.36
CA SER A 142 -12.00 35.95 -5.21
C SER A 142 -12.80 34.89 -4.43
N GLU A 143 -13.66 34.14 -5.11
CA GLU A 143 -14.43 33.07 -4.47
C GLU A 143 -13.59 31.80 -4.31
N PRO A 144 -13.73 31.04 -3.20
CA PRO A 144 -13.07 29.74 -3.03
C PRO A 144 -13.47 28.74 -4.12
N TYR A 145 -12.53 27.87 -4.52
CA TYR A 145 -12.72 26.93 -5.63
C TYR A 145 -12.00 25.60 -5.42
N TRP A 146 -12.41 24.59 -6.21
CA TRP A 146 -11.73 23.30 -6.26
C TRP A 146 -10.60 23.34 -7.28
N THR A 147 -9.41 22.94 -6.87
CA THR A 147 -8.24 22.75 -7.74
C THR A 147 -7.73 21.31 -7.67
N THR A 148 -6.88 20.94 -8.61
CA THR A 148 -6.19 19.65 -8.67
C THR A 148 -4.74 19.83 -8.26
N GLU A 149 -4.02 18.71 -8.11
CA GLU A 149 -2.58 18.72 -7.87
C GLU A 149 -1.83 19.54 -8.93
N THR A 150 -0.85 20.33 -8.48
CA THR A 150 0.05 21.09 -9.37
C THR A 150 1.19 20.19 -9.87
N LEU A 151 1.80 19.44 -8.95
CA LEU A 151 2.93 18.56 -9.23
C LEU A 151 2.92 17.35 -8.28
N GLN A 152 3.58 16.28 -8.70
CA GLN A 152 3.73 15.06 -7.91
C GLN A 152 5.17 14.56 -7.97
N VAL A 153 5.73 14.21 -6.81
CA VAL A 153 7.06 13.59 -6.69
C VAL A 153 6.99 12.33 -5.86
N ASP A 154 7.84 11.35 -6.17
CA ASP A 154 7.92 10.11 -5.43
C ASP A 154 9.35 9.71 -5.08
N ASP A 155 9.51 8.83 -4.09
CA ASP A 155 10.76 8.16 -3.75
C ASP A 155 10.46 6.69 -3.47
N GLY A 156 10.97 5.80 -4.32
CA GLY A 156 10.86 4.35 -4.17
C GLY A 156 10.74 3.62 -5.50
N ASP A 157 10.09 2.44 -5.48
CA ASP A 157 9.78 1.69 -6.70
C ASP A 157 8.27 1.57 -6.89
N TYR A 158 7.79 1.71 -8.12
CA TYR A 158 6.39 1.51 -8.50
C TYR A 158 5.88 0.13 -8.07
N TYR A 159 6.61 -0.95 -8.35
CA TYR A 159 6.23 -2.29 -7.89
C TYR A 159 6.69 -2.65 -6.48
N GLY A 160 7.28 -1.69 -5.78
CA GLY A 160 7.81 -1.83 -4.44
C GLY A 160 6.99 -1.06 -3.42
N GLU A 161 7.73 -0.52 -2.46
CA GLU A 161 7.28 0.48 -1.51
C GLU A 161 7.71 1.83 -2.07
N ARG A 162 6.85 2.83 -1.94
CA ARG A 162 7.07 4.18 -2.44
C ARG A 162 6.50 5.21 -1.48
N MET A 163 7.19 6.33 -1.32
CA MET A 163 6.63 7.54 -0.73
C MET A 163 6.21 8.46 -1.85
N HIS A 164 5.04 9.08 -1.72
CA HIS A 164 4.49 9.91 -2.77
C HIS A 164 3.99 11.22 -2.15
N ILE A 165 4.29 12.33 -2.83
CA ILE A 165 3.91 13.69 -2.45
C ILE A 165 3.04 14.27 -3.55
N ARG A 166 1.86 14.77 -3.18
CA ARG A 166 1.04 15.65 -4.03
C ARG A 166 1.16 17.08 -3.55
N LEU A 167 1.53 17.98 -4.45
CA LEU A 167 1.75 19.40 -4.17
C LEU A 167 0.57 20.23 -4.68
N TYR A 168 0.15 21.21 -3.88
CA TYR A 168 -0.88 22.20 -4.20
C TYR A 168 -0.33 23.59 -3.92
N GLU A 169 -0.18 24.39 -4.96
CA GLU A 169 0.28 25.76 -4.86
C GLU A 169 -0.79 26.70 -4.31
N ALA A 170 -0.33 27.81 -3.74
CA ALA A 170 -1.16 28.94 -3.43
C ALA A 170 -1.93 29.45 -4.67
N PRO A 171 -3.16 29.95 -4.48
CA PRO A 171 -4.00 30.40 -5.60
C PRO A 171 -3.49 31.69 -6.25
N ASP A 172 -2.78 32.52 -5.49
CA ASP A 172 -2.21 33.79 -5.94
C ASP A 172 -0.69 33.71 -5.98
N SER A 173 -0.08 34.21 -7.05
CA SER A 173 1.38 34.15 -7.27
C SER A 173 2.19 35.03 -6.32
N ASP A 174 1.53 35.89 -5.54
CA ASP A 174 2.16 36.72 -4.51
C ASP A 174 2.18 36.01 -3.14
N ASP A 175 1.52 34.85 -3.02
CA ASP A 175 1.47 34.04 -1.81
C ASP A 175 2.43 32.83 -1.93
N ASP A 176 3.49 32.83 -1.13
CA ASP A 176 4.54 31.81 -1.22
C ASP A 176 4.24 30.63 -0.28
N TRP A 177 3.23 29.81 -0.59
CA TRP A 177 3.01 28.54 0.11
C TRP A 177 2.62 27.38 -0.81
N VAL A 178 3.08 26.19 -0.43
CA VAL A 178 2.74 24.93 -1.06
C VAL A 178 2.26 23.96 0.02
N ALA A 179 1.02 23.50 -0.12
CA ALA A 179 0.46 22.47 0.73
C ALA A 179 0.70 21.09 0.12
N MET A 180 1.04 20.13 0.95
CA MET A 180 1.42 18.80 0.52
C MET A 180 0.60 17.72 1.23
N GLN A 181 0.22 16.72 0.45
CA GLN A 181 -0.14 15.41 0.97
C GLN A 181 1.03 14.47 0.73
N THR A 182 1.67 14.03 1.80
CA THR A 182 2.71 13.00 1.76
C THR A 182 2.15 11.69 2.30
N HIS A 183 2.39 10.58 1.60
CA HIS A 183 1.93 9.27 2.05
C HIS A 183 2.86 8.15 1.58
N THR A 184 2.82 7.04 2.30
CA THR A 184 3.52 5.81 1.91
C THR A 184 2.53 4.88 1.25
N GLU A 185 2.95 4.23 0.17
CA GLU A 185 2.13 3.31 -0.60
C GLU A 185 2.92 2.11 -1.10
N HIS A 186 2.19 1.06 -1.45
CA HIS A 186 2.76 -0.11 -2.11
C HIS A 186 1.86 -0.62 -3.23
N PHE A 187 2.46 -1.24 -4.24
CA PHE A 187 1.69 -1.95 -5.27
C PHE A 187 1.16 -3.30 -4.75
N ASP A 188 -0.15 -3.46 -4.78
CA ASP A 188 -0.85 -4.70 -4.45
C ASP A 188 -1.12 -5.51 -5.72
N TRP A 189 -0.35 -6.58 -5.88
CA TRP A 189 -0.46 -7.51 -7.01
C TRP A 189 -1.78 -8.28 -7.12
N PHE A 190 -2.59 -8.38 -6.06
CA PHE A 190 -3.90 -9.03 -6.15
C PHE A 190 -4.99 -8.09 -6.68
N THR A 191 -4.88 -6.81 -6.39
CA THR A 191 -5.82 -5.78 -6.85
C THR A 191 -5.33 -5.00 -8.07
N LEU A 192 -4.04 -5.11 -8.40
CA LEU A 192 -3.33 -4.34 -9.42
C LEU A 192 -3.42 -2.83 -9.18
N ARG A 193 -3.27 -2.40 -7.92
CA ARG A 193 -3.43 -1.01 -7.50
C ARG A 193 -2.38 -0.65 -6.45
N HIS A 194 -2.03 0.64 -6.38
CA HIS A 194 -1.33 1.18 -5.22
C HIS A 194 -2.32 1.29 -4.05
N ARG A 195 -1.86 0.95 -2.86
CA ARG A 195 -2.62 1.10 -1.61
C ARG A 195 -1.79 1.95 -0.65
N VAL A 196 -2.42 2.96 -0.07
CA VAL A 196 -1.82 3.82 0.95
C VAL A 196 -1.80 3.12 2.30
N ASP A 197 -0.64 3.15 2.94
CA ASP A 197 -0.36 2.48 4.21
C ASP A 197 -0.39 3.44 5.40
N GLY A 198 -0.03 4.71 5.17
CA GLY A 198 0.08 5.74 6.20
C GLY A 198 0.56 7.08 5.66
N SER A 199 0.53 8.12 6.49
CA SER A 199 0.97 9.48 6.16
C SER A 199 2.05 9.98 7.11
N GLU A 200 2.05 9.53 8.37
CA GLU A 200 2.99 9.97 9.40
C GLU A 200 4.46 9.69 9.03
N ARG A 201 4.73 8.49 8.48
CA ARG A 201 6.10 8.12 8.09
C ARG A 201 6.62 8.93 6.90
N ALA A 202 5.78 9.24 5.92
CA ALA A 202 6.15 10.10 4.81
C ALA A 202 6.37 11.54 5.29
N GLN A 203 5.48 12.07 6.15
CA GLN A 203 5.63 13.38 6.77
C GLN A 203 6.95 13.49 7.55
N LEU A 204 7.27 12.49 8.38
CA LEU A 204 8.50 12.48 9.16
C LEU A 204 9.76 12.42 8.30
N LYS A 205 9.73 11.71 7.17
CA LYS A 205 10.86 11.69 6.24
C LYS A 205 11.07 13.07 5.62
N VAL A 206 10.02 13.66 5.05
CA VAL A 206 10.07 15.00 4.44
C VAL A 206 10.50 16.04 5.48
N GLU A 207 9.95 16.00 6.69
CA GLU A 207 10.37 16.84 7.82
C GLU A 207 11.88 16.68 8.12
N SER A 208 12.37 15.43 8.19
CA SER A 208 13.79 15.14 8.45
C SER A 208 14.70 15.65 7.34
N GLU A 209 14.32 15.46 6.08
CA GLU A 209 15.12 15.88 4.93
C GLU A 209 15.21 17.40 4.85
N PHE A 210 14.11 18.13 5.09
CA PHE A 210 14.16 19.59 5.22
C PHE A 210 15.03 20.03 6.41
N MET A 211 14.96 19.35 7.57
CA MET A 211 15.83 19.67 8.72
C MET A 211 17.33 19.42 8.45
N GLU A 212 17.66 18.56 7.50
CA GLU A 212 19.04 18.23 7.12
C GLU A 212 19.62 19.20 6.08
N LEU A 213 18.77 19.97 5.40
CA LEU A 213 19.21 21.00 4.48
C LEU A 213 20.04 22.06 5.21
N PRO A 214 21.25 22.40 4.72
CA PRO A 214 22.12 23.38 5.37
C PRO A 214 21.51 24.79 5.49
N SER A 215 20.50 25.08 4.68
CA SER A 215 19.77 26.35 4.61
C SER A 215 18.63 26.46 5.63
N VAL A 216 18.24 25.37 6.28
CA VAL A 216 17.08 25.30 7.19
C VAL A 216 17.56 25.20 8.63
N ASP A 217 17.20 26.16 9.49
CA ASP A 217 17.36 26.02 10.94
C ASP A 217 16.18 25.24 11.52
N SER A 218 16.40 23.96 11.80
CA SER A 218 15.41 23.06 12.43
C SER A 218 14.68 23.61 13.66
N GLN A 219 15.21 24.63 14.36
CA GLN A 219 14.56 25.22 15.53
C GLN A 219 13.68 26.44 15.21
N GLU A 220 13.95 27.14 14.11
CA GLU A 220 13.24 28.37 13.73
C GLU A 220 12.32 28.12 12.52
N ASP A 221 12.82 27.38 11.54
CA ASP A 221 12.21 27.23 10.22
C ASP A 221 11.33 25.98 10.10
N VAL A 222 11.42 25.02 11.05
CA VAL A 222 10.57 23.82 11.04
C VAL A 222 9.68 23.79 12.28
N GLN A 223 8.38 23.83 12.06
CA GLN A 223 7.37 23.88 13.12
C GLN A 223 6.28 22.84 12.88
N ARG A 224 5.52 22.51 13.93
CA ARG A 224 4.30 21.72 13.79
C ARG A 224 3.10 22.54 14.18
N ILE A 225 2.11 22.58 13.29
CA ILE A 225 0.82 23.22 13.54
C ILE A 225 -0.27 22.16 13.64
N ASN A 226 -1.27 22.41 14.46
CA ASN A 226 -2.43 21.52 14.53
C ASN A 226 -3.48 21.99 13.53
N LEU A 227 -3.78 21.14 12.54
CA LEU A 227 -4.81 21.38 11.53
C LEU A 227 -6.16 20.75 11.88
N GLU A 228 -6.26 20.14 13.08
CA GLU A 228 -7.42 19.35 13.53
C GLU A 228 -7.86 18.29 12.50
N ASN A 229 -6.91 17.80 11.69
CA ASN A 229 -7.18 16.88 10.59
C ASN A 229 -6.84 15.41 10.88
N SER A 230 -6.92 15.04 12.15
CA SER A 230 -6.60 13.68 12.63
C SER A 230 -7.60 12.63 12.17
N GLY A 231 -7.14 11.38 12.12
CA GLY A 231 -7.95 10.19 11.88
C GLY A 231 -7.63 9.46 10.57
N PRO A 232 -7.68 10.14 9.41
CA PRO A 232 -7.38 9.50 8.14
C PRO A 232 -5.91 9.09 7.97
N SER A 233 -5.63 7.88 7.46
CA SER A 233 -4.28 7.39 7.10
C SER A 233 -3.24 7.65 8.19
N ASP A 234 -3.50 7.19 9.42
CA ASP A 234 -2.67 7.40 10.62
C ASP A 234 -2.34 8.85 11.02
N ALA A 235 -2.94 9.86 10.38
CA ALA A 235 -2.71 11.25 10.70
C ALA A 235 -3.12 11.59 12.15
N ASP A 236 -2.22 12.27 12.85
CA ASP A 236 -2.38 12.69 14.26
C ASP A 236 -3.02 14.08 14.40
N GLY A 237 -3.29 14.75 13.27
CA GLY A 237 -3.87 16.08 13.19
C GLY A 237 -2.85 17.22 13.19
N TRP A 238 -1.55 16.90 13.14
CA TRP A 238 -0.47 17.87 13.07
C TRP A 238 0.17 17.85 11.69
N ALA A 239 0.36 19.04 11.10
CA ALA A 239 1.15 19.21 9.89
C ALA A 239 2.50 19.82 10.21
N THR A 240 3.52 19.42 9.45
CA THR A 240 4.84 20.05 9.46
C THR A 240 4.80 21.30 8.60
N VAL A 241 5.28 22.42 9.13
CA VAL A 241 5.43 23.69 8.41
C VAL A 241 6.92 23.98 8.28
N VAL A 242 7.37 24.24 7.06
CA VAL A 242 8.76 24.61 6.77
C VAL A 242 8.79 26.01 6.15
N ASP A 243 9.50 26.95 6.76
CA ASP A 243 9.67 28.31 6.25
C ASP A 243 10.99 28.45 5.49
N LEU A 244 10.96 28.55 4.14
CA LEU A 244 12.18 28.75 3.33
C LEU A 244 12.57 30.23 3.17
N LEU A 245 11.85 31.16 3.80
CA LEU A 245 12.00 32.63 3.68
C LEU A 245 13.36 33.19 4.17
N GLY A 246 14.27 32.33 4.62
CA GLY A 246 15.61 32.65 5.09
C GLY A 246 16.75 32.39 4.08
N MET A 247 16.49 32.32 2.77
CA MET A 247 17.51 31.94 1.78
C MET A 247 18.66 32.97 1.66
N ALA A 248 19.68 32.81 2.51
CA ALA A 248 20.95 33.50 2.39
C ALA A 248 21.97 32.57 1.71
N LEU A 249 22.17 32.77 0.41
CA LEU A 249 23.20 32.12 -0.41
C LEU A 249 24.56 32.10 0.31
N THR A 250 24.98 30.93 0.77
CA THR A 250 26.31 30.71 1.36
C THR A 250 27.10 29.74 0.48
N PRO A 251 28.37 30.01 0.13
CA PRO A 251 29.11 29.15 -0.77
C PRO A 251 29.57 27.86 -0.08
N VAL A 252 29.39 26.75 -0.79
CA VAL A 252 29.84 25.38 -0.50
C VAL A 252 31.31 25.30 -0.10
N ALA A 253 31.60 24.52 0.94
CA ALA A 253 32.94 24.02 1.25
C ALA A 253 32.98 22.49 1.17
N ILE A 254 33.78 21.98 0.22
CA ILE A 254 34.07 20.56 -0.01
C ILE A 254 34.83 19.97 1.19
N GLY A 255 34.34 18.83 1.71
CA GLY A 255 35.06 17.96 2.64
C GLY A 255 35.07 16.51 2.15
N LEU A 256 36.26 15.98 1.85
CA LEU A 256 36.50 14.57 1.49
C LEU A 256 36.79 13.69 2.73
N ALA A 257 36.47 12.40 2.59
CA ALA A 257 36.83 11.21 3.38
C ALA A 257 35.83 10.82 4.49
N SER A 258 35.46 9.55 4.69
CA SER A 258 36.13 8.28 4.39
C SER A 258 35.15 7.10 4.30
N GLN A 259 35.41 6.18 3.36
CA GLN A 259 34.92 4.80 3.41
C GLN A 259 35.49 4.06 4.63
N GLN A 260 34.62 3.53 5.49
CA GLN A 260 34.94 2.40 6.36
C GLN A 260 33.81 1.36 6.33
N THR A 261 34.07 0.30 5.54
CA THR A 261 33.69 -1.10 5.74
C THR A 261 32.71 -1.42 6.89
N MET A 262 31.44 -1.63 6.56
CA MET A 262 30.55 -2.50 7.33
C MET A 262 30.49 -3.86 6.64
N ARG A 263 31.29 -4.79 7.16
CA ARG A 263 31.32 -6.20 6.77
C ARG A 263 30.74 -7.01 7.91
N GLU A 264 29.71 -7.78 7.59
CA GLU A 264 29.21 -8.98 8.25
C GLU A 264 28.92 -8.89 9.76
N ARG A 265 27.62 -8.76 10.08
CA ARG A 265 27.06 -9.30 11.32
C ARG A 265 25.92 -10.25 10.97
N THR A 266 26.27 -11.51 10.75
CA THR A 266 25.34 -12.63 10.82
C THR A 266 24.76 -12.67 12.23
N PRO A 267 23.43 -12.63 12.44
CA PRO A 267 22.85 -13.10 13.68
C PRO A 267 22.81 -14.62 13.62
N ASP A 268 23.90 -15.24 14.08
CA ASP A 268 23.90 -16.65 14.46
C ASP A 268 23.21 -16.76 15.82
N SER A 269 21.88 -16.79 15.83
CA SER A 269 21.04 -16.99 17.03
C SER A 269 19.60 -17.34 16.68
N ILE A 270 19.36 -18.49 16.04
CA ILE A 270 18.08 -19.20 16.16
C ILE A 270 18.33 -20.56 16.81
N ASP A 271 18.99 -20.58 17.97
CA ASP A 271 19.21 -21.86 18.67
C ASP A 271 19.14 -21.76 20.20
N LYS A 272 18.35 -20.81 20.73
CA LYS A 272 18.23 -20.64 22.20
C LYS A 272 16.83 -20.50 22.79
N TYR A 273 15.78 -20.82 22.03
CA TYR A 273 14.41 -20.86 22.56
C TYR A 273 13.59 -22.09 22.13
N LEU A 274 14.23 -23.16 21.67
CA LEU A 274 13.53 -24.42 21.40
C LEU A 274 14.00 -25.49 22.39
N THR A 275 13.09 -25.91 23.26
CA THR A 275 13.32 -26.97 24.22
C THR A 275 13.50 -28.29 23.45
N GLU A 276 14.23 -29.29 23.96
CA GLU A 276 14.30 -30.61 23.31
C GLU A 276 12.92 -31.27 23.05
N SER A 277 11.89 -30.84 23.78
CA SER A 277 10.49 -31.23 23.54
C SER A 277 9.87 -30.59 22.30
N ASP A 278 10.30 -29.38 21.93
CA ASP A 278 9.84 -28.67 20.73
C ASP A 278 10.48 -29.28 19.49
N TRP A 279 11.78 -29.61 19.57
CA TRP A 279 12.47 -30.36 18.52
C TRP A 279 11.83 -31.73 18.26
N ARG A 280 11.47 -32.49 19.29
CA ARG A 280 10.77 -33.77 19.12
C ARG A 280 9.36 -33.61 18.54
N ARG A 281 8.67 -32.49 18.79
CA ARG A 281 7.36 -32.19 18.19
C ARG A 281 7.49 -31.72 16.75
N ILE A 282 8.49 -30.88 16.44
CA ILE A 282 8.84 -30.41 15.10
C ILE A 282 9.31 -31.57 14.25
N GLU A 283 10.12 -32.49 14.79
CA GLU A 283 10.64 -33.66 14.06
C GLU A 283 9.55 -34.71 13.82
N ALA A 284 8.64 -34.92 14.78
CA ALA A 284 7.45 -35.76 14.59
C ALA A 284 6.44 -35.15 13.61
N ALA A 285 6.40 -33.81 13.48
CA ALA A 285 5.63 -33.10 12.46
C ALA A 285 6.33 -33.15 11.09
N ALA A 286 7.65 -32.94 11.04
CA ALA A 286 8.50 -32.96 9.86
C ALA A 286 8.57 -34.36 9.22
N GLY A 287 8.57 -35.42 10.03
CA GLY A 287 8.45 -36.80 9.53
C GLY A 287 7.12 -37.11 8.82
N ARG A 288 6.11 -36.23 8.91
CA ARG A 288 4.84 -36.30 8.17
C ARG A 288 4.80 -35.39 6.93
N ILE A 289 5.78 -34.51 6.77
CA ILE A 289 5.90 -33.62 5.63
C ILE A 289 6.48 -34.44 4.46
N GLU A 290 5.59 -34.96 3.61
CA GLU A 290 6.00 -35.48 2.30
C GLU A 290 6.72 -34.35 1.53
N ALA A 291 7.74 -34.67 0.72
CA ALA A 291 8.45 -33.70 -0.12
C ALA A 291 7.51 -32.83 -0.97
N GLY A 292 6.34 -33.36 -1.34
CA GLY A 292 5.29 -32.60 -2.04
C GLY A 292 4.76 -31.38 -1.28
N HIS A 293 4.73 -31.40 0.06
CA HIS A 293 4.31 -30.23 0.84
C HIS A 293 5.35 -29.12 0.76
N ILE A 294 6.64 -29.46 0.88
CA ILE A 294 7.74 -28.49 0.76
C ILE A 294 7.76 -27.89 -0.64
N VAL A 295 7.67 -28.74 -1.67
CA VAL A 295 7.63 -28.30 -3.07
C VAL A 295 6.42 -27.40 -3.31
N LEU A 296 5.24 -27.73 -2.77
CA LEU A 296 4.04 -26.89 -2.88
C LEU A 296 4.27 -25.51 -2.24
N SER A 297 4.73 -25.49 -0.99
CA SER A 297 4.99 -24.25 -0.27
C SER A 297 6.01 -23.37 -0.99
N LEU A 298 7.19 -23.91 -1.30
CA LEU A 298 8.25 -23.16 -1.95
C LEU A 298 7.84 -22.66 -3.34
N SER A 299 7.03 -23.41 -4.08
CA SER A 299 6.55 -22.97 -5.40
C SER A 299 5.59 -21.79 -5.28
N ILE A 300 4.66 -21.81 -4.32
CA ILE A 300 3.74 -20.68 -4.09
C ILE A 300 4.51 -19.44 -3.65
N LEU A 301 5.43 -19.58 -2.68
CA LEU A 301 6.27 -18.48 -2.22
C LEU A 301 7.11 -17.90 -3.37
N ALA A 302 7.79 -18.76 -4.13
CA ALA A 302 8.65 -18.33 -5.23
C ALA A 302 7.87 -17.66 -6.36
N MET A 303 6.65 -18.11 -6.66
CA MET A 303 5.82 -17.46 -7.69
C MET A 303 5.32 -16.10 -7.24
N PHE A 304 4.85 -15.98 -6.00
CA PHE A 304 4.28 -14.72 -5.50
C PHE A 304 5.39 -13.67 -5.29
N LEU A 305 6.40 -13.99 -4.49
CA LEU A 305 7.52 -13.07 -4.22
C LEU A 305 8.38 -12.85 -5.47
N GLY A 306 8.50 -13.86 -6.33
CA GLY A 306 9.22 -13.74 -7.59
C GLY A 306 8.57 -12.75 -8.55
N VAL A 307 7.23 -12.64 -8.56
CA VAL A 307 6.53 -11.60 -9.34
C VAL A 307 6.92 -10.21 -8.84
N ARG A 308 6.90 -9.96 -7.53
CA ARG A 308 7.34 -8.66 -6.98
C ARG A 308 8.79 -8.34 -7.33
N VAL A 309 9.72 -9.26 -7.03
CA VAL A 309 11.16 -9.06 -7.31
C VAL A 309 11.40 -8.85 -8.81
N THR A 310 10.67 -9.56 -9.67
CA THR A 310 10.80 -9.38 -11.12
C THR A 310 10.19 -8.07 -11.59
N GLY A 311 9.08 -7.61 -11.00
CA GLY A 311 8.47 -6.31 -11.29
C GLY A 311 9.45 -5.18 -11.05
N ILE A 312 9.98 -5.09 -9.82
CA ILE A 312 10.98 -4.09 -9.43
C ILE A 312 12.24 -4.20 -10.31
N ALA A 313 12.70 -5.42 -10.62
CA ALA A 313 13.87 -5.58 -11.47
C ALA A 313 13.63 -5.13 -12.92
N LEU A 314 12.43 -5.35 -13.47
CA LEU A 314 12.08 -4.93 -14.84
C LEU A 314 11.92 -3.42 -14.93
N GLU A 315 11.26 -2.83 -13.95
CA GLU A 315 11.11 -1.37 -13.79
C GLU A 315 12.48 -0.68 -13.83
N ARG A 316 13.40 -1.09 -12.94
CA ARG A 316 14.75 -0.50 -12.86
C ARG A 316 15.68 -0.77 -14.04
N SER A 317 15.36 -1.72 -14.90
CA SER A 317 16.31 -2.21 -15.92
C SER A 317 15.84 -2.05 -17.36
N VAL A 318 14.55 -1.73 -17.58
CA VAL A 318 13.92 -1.79 -18.89
C VAL A 318 13.00 -0.60 -19.13
N ASP A 319 13.59 0.56 -19.42
CA ASP A 319 12.89 1.84 -19.67
C ASP A 319 11.83 1.78 -20.78
N MET A 320 11.90 0.77 -21.67
CA MET A 320 10.89 0.58 -22.73
C MET A 320 9.56 -0.01 -22.23
N LEU A 321 9.54 -0.63 -21.05
CA LEU A 321 8.34 -1.26 -20.51
C LEU A 321 7.64 -0.28 -19.57
N THR A 322 6.50 0.24 -20.02
CA THR A 322 5.58 0.94 -19.11
C THR A 322 5.14 0.00 -17.99
N MET A 323 4.77 0.55 -16.84
CA MET A 323 4.18 -0.21 -15.73
C MET A 323 3.03 -1.11 -16.20
N HIS A 324 2.07 -0.62 -17.00
CA HIS A 324 0.99 -1.46 -17.50
C HIS A 324 1.46 -2.69 -18.28
N MET A 325 2.57 -2.59 -19.02
CA MET A 325 3.17 -3.73 -19.72
C MET A 325 3.80 -4.72 -18.74
N ILE A 326 4.48 -4.25 -17.70
CA ILE A 326 5.07 -5.09 -16.66
C ILE A 326 3.95 -5.83 -15.89
N ALA A 327 2.91 -5.11 -15.45
CA ALA A 327 1.75 -5.70 -14.80
C ALA A 327 1.04 -6.73 -15.71
N ALA A 328 0.80 -6.40 -16.99
CA ALA A 328 0.20 -7.32 -17.95
C ALA A 328 1.04 -8.58 -18.20
N LEU A 329 2.37 -8.45 -18.14
CA LEU A 329 3.31 -9.57 -18.29
C LEU A 329 3.31 -10.49 -17.06
N LEU A 330 3.31 -9.91 -15.86
CA LEU A 330 3.54 -10.65 -14.61
C LEU A 330 2.26 -11.11 -13.92
N TYR A 331 1.16 -10.37 -14.00
CA TYR A 331 -0.11 -10.72 -13.36
C TYR A 331 -0.66 -12.11 -13.74
N PRO A 332 -0.53 -12.61 -14.99
CA PRO A 332 -0.93 -13.98 -15.33
C PRO A 332 -0.24 -15.07 -14.48
N VAL A 333 0.97 -14.81 -13.97
CA VAL A 333 1.68 -15.72 -13.06
C VAL A 333 0.92 -15.88 -11.74
N ILE A 334 0.34 -14.80 -11.22
CA ILE A 334 -0.49 -14.83 -10.02
C ILE A 334 -1.87 -15.39 -10.34
N ALA A 335 -2.55 -14.80 -11.33
CA ALA A 335 -3.94 -15.11 -11.64
C ALA A 335 -4.16 -16.57 -12.08
N VAL A 336 -3.22 -17.12 -12.87
CA VAL A 336 -3.32 -18.47 -13.45
C VAL A 336 -2.23 -19.39 -12.90
N GLY A 337 -1.00 -18.89 -12.81
CA GLY A 337 0.15 -19.71 -12.44
C GLY A 337 0.03 -20.30 -11.04
N ILE A 338 -0.29 -19.49 -10.02
CA ILE A 338 -0.42 -19.96 -8.62
C ILE A 338 -1.48 -21.07 -8.49
N PRO A 339 -2.73 -20.92 -8.98
CA PRO A 339 -3.72 -21.99 -8.97
C PRO A 339 -3.28 -23.26 -9.71
N VAL A 340 -2.68 -23.10 -10.90
CA VAL A 340 -2.26 -24.24 -11.74
C VAL A 340 -1.16 -25.02 -11.08
N VAL A 341 -0.11 -24.35 -10.60
CA VAL A 341 1.02 -24.99 -9.90
C VAL A 341 0.53 -25.65 -8.61
N THR A 342 -0.35 -24.98 -7.86
CA THR A 342 -0.98 -25.54 -6.67
C THR A 342 -1.71 -26.84 -6.99
N TYR A 343 -2.56 -26.86 -8.02
CA TYR A 343 -3.26 -28.06 -8.46
C TYR A 343 -2.29 -29.18 -8.88
N LEU A 344 -1.29 -28.85 -9.70
CA LEU A 344 -0.34 -29.81 -10.26
C LEU A 344 0.58 -30.45 -9.21
N ILE A 345 0.90 -29.75 -8.13
CA ILE A 345 1.71 -30.30 -7.04
C ILE A 345 0.81 -31.01 -6.02
N ALA A 346 -0.32 -30.40 -5.65
CA ALA A 346 -1.24 -30.95 -4.65
C ALA A 346 -1.86 -32.29 -5.08
N ARG A 347 -1.97 -32.58 -6.40
CA ARG A 347 -2.35 -33.92 -6.90
C ARG A 347 -1.42 -35.05 -6.45
N GLY A 348 -0.20 -34.72 -6.02
CA GLY A 348 0.76 -35.66 -5.44
C GLY A 348 0.41 -36.05 -4.00
N LEU A 349 -0.30 -35.19 -3.27
CA LEU A 349 -0.61 -35.33 -1.85
C LEU A 349 -1.79 -36.27 -1.62
N THR A 350 -1.73 -37.05 -0.55
CA THR A 350 -2.74 -38.09 -0.28
C THR A 350 -3.99 -37.57 0.43
N ARG A 351 -3.84 -36.61 1.35
CA ARG A 351 -4.91 -36.12 2.23
C ARG A 351 -5.38 -34.74 1.78
N ARG A 352 -6.72 -34.58 1.71
CA ARG A 352 -7.37 -33.33 1.28
C ARG A 352 -7.08 -32.16 2.24
N LEU A 353 -7.15 -32.42 3.54
CA LEU A 353 -6.94 -31.39 4.56
C LEU A 353 -5.48 -30.92 4.57
N ASP A 354 -4.53 -31.85 4.52
CA ASP A 354 -3.10 -31.53 4.51
C ASP A 354 -2.75 -30.66 3.28
N ALA A 355 -3.22 -31.04 2.08
CA ALA A 355 -3.04 -30.23 0.87
C ALA A 355 -3.66 -28.83 0.99
N ALA A 356 -4.89 -28.74 1.52
CA ALA A 356 -5.58 -27.47 1.71
C ALA A 356 -4.87 -26.54 2.69
N ILE A 357 -4.42 -27.06 3.83
CA ILE A 357 -3.67 -26.30 4.84
C ILE A 357 -2.32 -25.87 4.30
N THR A 358 -1.60 -26.74 3.57
CA THR A 358 -0.31 -26.37 2.98
C THR A 358 -0.45 -25.28 1.92
N GLY A 359 -1.42 -25.39 1.01
CA GLY A 359 -1.65 -24.35 0.00
C GLY A 359 -2.03 -23.01 0.62
N SER A 360 -2.97 -23.02 1.58
CA SER A 360 -3.41 -21.80 2.28
C SER A 360 -2.29 -21.19 3.12
N GLY A 361 -1.60 -22.02 3.91
CA GLY A 361 -0.50 -21.58 4.79
C GLY A 361 0.70 -21.03 4.01
N ALA A 362 1.01 -21.62 2.85
CA ALA A 362 2.05 -21.10 1.97
C ALA A 362 1.68 -19.72 1.42
N LEU A 363 0.42 -19.51 1.01
CA LEU A 363 -0.01 -18.21 0.52
C LEU A 363 -0.09 -17.17 1.65
N ILE A 364 -0.57 -17.54 2.83
CA ILE A 364 -0.50 -16.68 4.03
C ILE A 364 0.93 -16.22 4.25
N LEU A 365 1.88 -17.16 4.31
CA LEU A 365 3.29 -16.84 4.52
C LEU A 365 3.85 -15.94 3.40
N ALA A 366 3.48 -16.21 2.15
CA ALA A 366 3.89 -15.38 1.02
C ALA A 366 3.38 -13.93 1.17
N ILE A 367 2.12 -13.74 1.54
CA ILE A 367 1.52 -12.41 1.79
C ILE A 367 2.24 -11.70 2.95
N TRP A 368 2.50 -12.39 4.06
CA TRP A 368 3.20 -11.80 5.21
C TRP A 368 4.63 -11.38 4.88
N LEU A 369 5.35 -12.21 4.13
CA LEU A 369 6.70 -11.86 3.67
C LEU A 369 6.67 -10.68 2.72
N ASP A 370 5.68 -10.63 1.84
CA ASP A 370 5.50 -9.55 0.88
C ASP A 370 5.22 -8.21 1.57
N TYR A 371 4.25 -8.17 2.49
CA TYR A 371 3.95 -6.99 3.29
C TYR A 371 5.11 -6.57 4.18
N GLY A 372 5.84 -7.53 4.76
CA GLY A 372 7.05 -7.23 5.51
C GLY A 372 8.20 -6.69 4.65
N LEU A 373 8.28 -7.09 3.37
CA LEU A 373 9.27 -6.52 2.43
C LEU A 373 8.90 -5.10 2.02
N MET A 374 7.61 -4.77 1.99
CA MET A 374 7.07 -3.45 1.61
C MET A 374 6.80 -2.52 2.80
N ASN A 375 7.23 -2.91 4.01
CA ASN A 375 7.00 -2.18 5.26
C ASN A 375 5.54 -1.72 5.44
N VAL A 376 4.59 -2.61 5.12
CA VAL A 376 3.16 -2.33 5.26
C VAL A 376 2.75 -2.41 6.73
N ASP A 377 2.42 -1.27 7.31
CA ASP A 377 2.06 -1.14 8.73
C ASP A 377 0.55 -1.29 8.98
N SER A 378 -0.27 -0.93 7.99
CA SER A 378 -1.73 -0.99 8.08
C SER A 378 -2.37 -1.53 6.80
N LEU A 379 -3.56 -2.13 6.91
CA LEU A 379 -4.31 -2.65 5.78
C LEU A 379 -5.78 -2.29 5.93
N ALA A 380 -6.39 -1.87 4.82
CA ALA A 380 -7.81 -1.64 4.76
C ALA A 380 -8.63 -2.95 4.95
N VAL A 381 -9.81 -2.83 5.57
CA VAL A 381 -10.60 -3.99 6.04
C VAL A 381 -11.13 -4.83 4.88
N ASP A 382 -11.52 -4.17 3.78
CA ASP A 382 -11.83 -4.76 2.47
C ASP A 382 -10.69 -5.66 1.97
N VAL A 383 -9.45 -5.17 2.00
CA VAL A 383 -8.25 -5.90 1.58
C VAL A 383 -8.05 -7.13 2.45
N VAL A 384 -8.15 -7.00 3.77
CA VAL A 384 -8.05 -8.11 4.72
C VAL A 384 -9.12 -9.18 4.41
N GLY A 385 -10.36 -8.76 4.16
CA GLY A 385 -11.46 -9.64 3.76
C GLY A 385 -11.17 -10.37 2.45
N GLN A 386 -10.70 -9.65 1.43
CA GLN A 386 -10.32 -10.19 0.13
C GLN A 386 -9.19 -11.22 0.28
N ARG A 387 -8.14 -10.93 1.06
CA ARG A 387 -7.02 -11.86 1.31
C ARG A 387 -7.48 -13.14 1.99
N ILE A 388 -8.35 -13.04 3.00
CA ILE A 388 -8.93 -14.22 3.66
C ILE A 388 -9.62 -15.12 2.62
N LEU A 389 -10.41 -14.54 1.72
CA LEU A 389 -11.16 -15.29 0.72
C LEU A 389 -10.24 -15.90 -0.36
N VAL A 390 -9.21 -15.19 -0.81
CA VAL A 390 -8.21 -15.67 -1.78
C VAL A 390 -7.43 -16.85 -1.19
N VAL A 391 -7.02 -16.76 0.08
CA VAL A 391 -6.35 -17.86 0.79
C VAL A 391 -7.25 -19.09 0.91
N VAL A 392 -8.52 -18.90 1.28
CA VAL A 392 -9.50 -19.99 1.34
C VAL A 392 -9.68 -20.62 -0.04
N ALA A 393 -9.82 -19.82 -1.09
CA ALA A 393 -9.99 -20.29 -2.47
C ALA A 393 -8.81 -21.18 -2.90
N LEU A 394 -7.57 -20.75 -2.65
CA LEU A 394 -6.38 -21.55 -2.98
C LEU A 394 -6.31 -22.86 -2.17
N GLY A 395 -6.67 -22.82 -0.88
CA GLY A 395 -6.79 -24.01 -0.05
C GLY A 395 -7.81 -25.02 -0.58
N LEU A 396 -8.96 -24.55 -1.07
CA LEU A 396 -9.97 -25.39 -1.69
C LEU A 396 -9.48 -26.03 -2.99
N ILE A 397 -8.73 -25.30 -3.81
CA ILE A 397 -8.07 -25.82 -5.02
C ILE A 397 -7.08 -26.94 -4.65
N ALA A 398 -6.20 -26.69 -3.68
CA ALA A 398 -5.22 -27.69 -3.23
C ALA A 398 -5.90 -28.94 -2.63
N GLY A 399 -6.90 -28.75 -1.77
CA GLY A 399 -7.66 -29.84 -1.16
C GLY A 399 -8.50 -30.65 -2.16
N GLY A 400 -9.02 -29.98 -3.19
CA GLY A 400 -9.72 -30.58 -4.32
C GLY A 400 -8.80 -31.34 -5.29
N ALA A 401 -7.52 -30.97 -5.38
CA ALA A 401 -6.54 -31.64 -6.24
C ALA A 401 -5.99 -32.95 -5.65
N ALA A 402 -5.96 -33.08 -4.31
CA ALA A 402 -5.36 -34.22 -3.61
C ALA A 402 -5.86 -35.60 -4.11
N LYS A 403 -5.01 -36.63 -4.09
CA LYS A 403 -5.32 -37.99 -4.61
C LYS A 403 -6.64 -38.57 -4.10
N ARG A 404 -6.98 -38.33 -2.84
CA ARG A 404 -8.24 -38.81 -2.24
C ARG A 404 -9.46 -38.00 -2.71
N ALA A 405 -9.29 -36.76 -3.14
CA ALA A 405 -10.33 -35.96 -3.77
C ALA A 405 -10.64 -36.45 -5.17
N THR A 406 -9.61 -36.74 -5.96
CA THR A 406 -9.72 -37.10 -7.38
C THR A 406 -10.01 -38.58 -7.65
N ARG A 407 -10.24 -39.38 -6.60
CA ARG A 407 -10.47 -40.84 -6.72
C ARG A 407 -11.73 -41.22 -7.49
N GLU A 408 -12.80 -40.43 -7.35
CA GLU A 408 -14.09 -40.68 -8.00
C GLU A 408 -14.24 -39.89 -9.30
N SER A 409 -13.84 -38.62 -9.27
CA SER A 409 -13.84 -37.71 -10.42
C SER A 409 -12.72 -36.70 -10.25
N TRP A 410 -12.10 -36.29 -11.36
CA TRP A 410 -11.10 -35.24 -11.37
C TRP A 410 -11.71 -33.86 -11.07
N LEU A 411 -13.00 -33.66 -11.40
CA LEU A 411 -13.81 -32.50 -10.99
C LEU A 411 -14.61 -32.85 -9.73
N ASN A 412 -14.38 -32.11 -8.65
CA ASN A 412 -15.12 -32.25 -7.39
C ASN A 412 -15.48 -30.89 -6.81
N ASP A 413 -16.45 -30.87 -5.90
CA ASP A 413 -17.03 -29.64 -5.33
C ASP A 413 -15.97 -28.68 -4.76
N LEU A 414 -14.92 -29.18 -4.09
CA LEU A 414 -13.88 -28.32 -3.52
C LEU A 414 -13.10 -27.58 -4.60
N LEU A 415 -12.72 -28.30 -5.66
CA LEU A 415 -11.99 -27.72 -6.78
C LEU A 415 -12.85 -26.70 -7.53
N VAL A 416 -14.11 -27.04 -7.81
CA VAL A 416 -15.03 -26.14 -8.53
C VAL A 416 -15.27 -24.87 -7.72
N VAL A 417 -15.62 -25.00 -6.44
CA VAL A 417 -15.85 -23.84 -5.57
C VAL A 417 -14.58 -23.01 -5.42
N GLY A 418 -13.42 -23.64 -5.21
CA GLY A 418 -12.15 -22.92 -5.10
C GLY A 418 -11.78 -22.14 -6.36
N VAL A 419 -11.92 -22.74 -7.54
CA VAL A 419 -11.66 -22.06 -8.83
C VAL A 419 -12.65 -20.94 -9.07
N VAL A 420 -13.95 -21.17 -8.84
CA VAL A 420 -14.98 -20.13 -9.00
C VAL A 420 -14.74 -18.97 -8.05
N MET A 421 -14.45 -19.24 -6.77
CA MET A 421 -14.10 -18.19 -5.80
C MET A 421 -12.86 -17.42 -6.25
N TRP A 422 -11.78 -18.09 -6.66
CA TRP A 422 -10.56 -17.44 -7.14
C TRP A 422 -10.84 -16.49 -8.30
N VAL A 423 -11.56 -16.97 -9.32
CA VAL A 423 -11.91 -16.16 -10.51
C VAL A 423 -12.84 -15.00 -10.14
N LEU A 424 -13.83 -15.21 -9.29
CA LEU A 424 -14.75 -14.15 -8.88
C LEU A 424 -14.08 -13.10 -7.99
N LEU A 425 -13.12 -13.48 -7.16
CA LEU A 425 -12.37 -12.54 -6.32
C LEU A 425 -11.45 -11.67 -7.17
N LEU A 426 -10.62 -12.28 -8.02
CA LEU A 426 -9.74 -11.53 -8.92
C LEU A 426 -10.51 -10.74 -9.98
N GLY A 427 -11.60 -11.30 -10.50
CA GLY A 427 -12.50 -10.57 -11.39
C GLY A 427 -13.13 -9.39 -10.67
N GLY A 428 -13.66 -9.62 -9.47
CA GLY A 428 -14.30 -8.58 -8.66
C GLY A 428 -13.37 -7.41 -8.34
N THR A 429 -12.09 -7.68 -8.04
CA THR A 429 -11.10 -6.62 -7.78
C THR A 429 -10.83 -5.78 -9.03
N LEU A 430 -10.75 -6.41 -10.20
CA LEU A 430 -10.59 -5.69 -11.48
C LEU A 430 -11.81 -4.81 -11.81
N PHE A 431 -12.97 -5.10 -11.23
CA PHE A 431 -14.20 -4.31 -11.37
C PHE A 431 -14.46 -3.35 -10.19
N GLY A 432 -13.54 -3.22 -9.24
CA GLY A 432 -13.69 -2.30 -8.09
C GLY A 432 -14.66 -2.76 -6.99
N TYR A 433 -14.98 -4.05 -6.90
CA TYR A 433 -15.85 -4.56 -5.81
C TYR A 433 -15.11 -4.82 -4.49
N PHE A 434 -13.77 -4.68 -4.48
CA PHE A 434 -12.87 -4.98 -3.35
C PHE A 434 -11.63 -4.08 -3.38
#